data_AF-A0A0K2VDS8-F1
#
_entry.id   AF-A0A0K2VDS8-F1
#
_cell.length_a   1.000
_cell.length_b   1.000
_cell.length_c   1.000
_cell.angle_alpha   90.00
_cell.angle_beta   90.00
_cell.angle_gamma   90.00
#
_symmetry.space_group_name_H-M   'P 1'
#
loop_
_entity.id
_entity.type
_entity.pdbx_description
1 polymer ?
#
loop_
_entity_poly.entity_id
_entity_poly.type
_entity_poly.pdbx_seq_one_letter_code
_entity_poly.pdbx_strand_id
1 'polypeptide(L)'
;MGPLDGRFLGCPYLINMIDIKVANAVNVANFVVQSIKLNLGLDFDENKFKVFIRDGTSYCKNVGEDLKKSYAQLKHIICVAHGLHKVAGLERKEFPETNEFISEIKKMFLNAGFRKWTYTASYQIS
;
A
#
# COMPACT_ATOMS: atom_id res chain seq x y z
N MET A 1 13.73 7.03 15.52
CA MET A 1 13.39 7.45 14.14
C MET A 1 14.57 8.22 13.58
N GLY A 2 15.08 7.84 12.41
CA GLY A 2 16.26 8.47 11.78
C GLY A 2 15.88 9.69 10.91
N PRO A 3 16.88 10.46 10.44
CA PRO A 3 16.67 11.55 9.50
C PRO A 3 16.14 11.03 8.15
N LEU A 4 15.33 11.84 7.48
CA LEU A 4 14.87 11.63 6.10
C LEU A 4 15.95 12.12 5.10
N ASP A 5 17.20 11.74 5.32
CA ASP A 5 18.27 11.96 4.36
C ASP A 5 18.52 10.67 3.57
N GLY A 6 18.74 10.77 2.26
CA GLY A 6 18.97 9.60 1.40
C GLY A 6 20.29 8.87 1.68
N ARG A 7 20.99 9.20 2.78
CA ARG A 7 22.28 8.65 3.17
C ARG A 7 22.15 7.67 4.33
N PHE A 8 21.11 7.79 5.16
CA PHE A 8 20.78 6.84 6.21
C PHE A 8 19.38 6.25 6.00
N LEU A 9 19.32 5.06 5.43
CA LEU A 9 18.10 4.25 5.48
C LEU A 9 17.91 3.77 6.92
N GLY A 10 17.06 4.47 7.68
CA GLY A 10 16.61 3.96 8.97
C GLY A 10 15.96 2.58 8.80
N CYS A 11 16.10 1.70 9.79
CA CYS A 11 15.37 0.44 9.81
C CYS A 11 13.87 0.74 9.89
N PRO A 12 13.02 0.26 8.97
CA PRO A 12 11.58 0.42 9.09
C PRO A 12 11.07 -0.42 10.26
N TYR A 13 10.14 0.15 11.03
CA TYR A 13 9.48 -0.55 12.13
C TYR A 13 7.98 -0.63 11.87
N LEU A 14 7.41 -1.81 12.08
CA LEU A 14 5.96 -1.97 12.12
C LEU A 14 5.45 -1.43 13.46
N ILE A 15 4.73 -0.31 13.42
CA ILE A 15 4.18 0.33 14.63
C ILE A 15 2.81 -0.23 14.98
N ASN A 16 1.96 -0.43 13.99
CA ASN A 16 0.62 -0.95 14.20
C ASN A 16 0.06 -1.60 12.92
N MET A 17 -0.83 -2.57 13.08
CA MET A 17 -1.55 -3.24 12.00
C MET A 17 -2.96 -3.57 12.48
N ILE A 18 -3.95 -3.34 11.62
CA ILE A 18 -5.35 -3.63 11.90
C ILE A 18 -6.02 -4.20 10.66
N ASP A 19 -6.99 -5.08 10.88
CA ASP A 19 -7.97 -5.44 9.87
C ASP A 19 -9.20 -4.53 9.97
N ILE A 20 -9.35 -3.60 9.02
CA ILE A 20 -10.45 -2.64 9.01
C ILE A 20 -11.62 -3.23 8.19
N LYS A 21 -12.68 -3.65 8.88
CA LYS A 21 -13.90 -4.20 8.26
C LYS A 21 -14.55 -3.27 7.22
N VAL A 22 -14.49 -1.95 7.45
CA VAL A 22 -15.02 -0.93 6.54
C VAL A 22 -13.95 0.12 6.26
N ALA A 23 -13.32 0.02 5.09
CA ALA A 23 -12.28 0.94 4.64
C ALA A 23 -12.90 2.26 4.14
N ASN A 24 -13.05 3.24 5.05
CA ASN A 24 -13.43 4.61 4.73
C ASN A 24 -12.42 5.60 5.30
N ALA A 25 -12.48 6.85 4.84
CA ALA A 25 -11.48 7.86 5.18
C ALA A 25 -11.39 8.13 6.70
N VAL A 26 -12.55 8.20 7.37
CA VAL A 26 -12.64 8.49 8.80
C VAL A 26 -12.00 7.37 9.63
N ASN A 27 -12.33 6.11 9.33
CA ASN A 27 -11.81 4.95 10.05
C ASN A 27 -10.28 4.85 9.93
N VAL A 28 -9.74 5.06 8.72
CA VAL A 28 -8.30 5.00 8.48
C VAL A 28 -7.58 6.18 9.14
N ALA A 29 -8.11 7.41 9.05
CA ALA A 29 -7.51 8.57 9.70
C ALA A 29 -7.47 8.40 11.22
N ASN A 30 -8.57 7.94 11.82
CA ASN A 30 -8.64 7.65 13.25
C ASN A 30 -7.63 6.59 13.67
N PHE A 31 -7.49 5.51 12.89
CA PHE A 31 -6.49 4.48 13.15
C PHE A 31 -5.06 5.03 13.13
N VAL A 32 -4.72 5.87 12.15
CA VAL A 32 -3.38 6.50 12.06
C VAL A 32 -3.12 7.39 13.28
N VAL A 33 -4.07 8.26 13.64
CA VAL A 33 -3.94 9.16 14.80
C VAL A 33 -3.81 8.37 16.11
N GLN A 34 -4.64 7.35 16.30
CA GLN A 34 -4.56 6.48 17.48
C GLN A 34 -3.23 5.72 17.53
N SER A 35 -2.74 5.23 16.40
CA SER A 35 -1.45 4.53 16.33
C SER A 35 -0.28 5.42 16.74
N ILE A 36 -0.28 6.68 16.31
CA ILE A 36 0.72 7.67 16.73
C ILE A 36 0.60 7.92 18.24
N LYS A 37 -0.59 8.22 18.74
CA LYS A 37 -0.81 8.54 20.16
C LYS A 37 -0.43 7.40 21.10
N LEU A 38 -0.81 6.17 20.76
CA LEU A 38 -0.59 4.99 21.60
C LEU A 38 0.88 4.54 21.61
N ASN A 39 1.58 4.64 20.49
CA ASN A 39 2.93 4.09 20.35
C ASN A 39 4.05 5.14 20.41
N LEU A 40 3.75 6.41 20.09
CA LEU A 40 4.74 7.49 20.01
C LEU A 40 4.52 8.61 21.04
N GLY A 41 3.45 8.51 21.85
CA GLY A 41 3.13 9.46 22.92
C GLY A 41 1.98 10.42 22.57
N LEU A 42 1.27 10.87 23.61
CA LEU A 42 0.22 11.89 23.47
C LEU A 42 0.78 13.28 23.15
N ASP A 43 2.03 13.52 23.52
CA ASP A 43 2.85 14.71 23.29
C ASP A 43 3.68 14.63 22.00
N PHE A 44 3.36 13.69 21.11
CA PHE A 44 4.03 13.55 19.83
C PHE A 44 4.03 14.88 19.05
N ASP A 45 5.22 15.37 18.75
CA ASP A 45 5.41 16.56 17.91
C ASP A 45 4.87 16.30 16.49
N GLU A 46 3.75 16.95 16.17
CA GLU A 46 3.08 16.87 14.88
C GLU A 46 4.01 17.18 13.70
N ASN A 47 5.05 17.99 13.91
CA ASN A 47 6.02 18.31 12.89
C ASN A 47 6.92 17.11 12.53
N LYS A 48 6.95 16.04 13.33
CA LYS A 48 7.72 14.83 13.01
C LYS A 48 6.98 13.94 12.01
N PHE A 49 5.67 14.07 11.85
CA PHE A 49 4.92 13.32 10.84
C PHE A 49 4.98 14.05 9.48
N LYS A 50 6.04 13.76 8.71
CA LYS A 50 6.33 14.46 7.46
C LYS A 50 5.71 13.85 6.21
N VAL A 51 5.62 12.52 6.14
CA VAL A 51 5.22 11.80 4.93
C VAL A 51 4.21 10.72 5.26
N PHE A 52 3.07 10.72 4.55
CA PHE A 52 2.08 9.65 4.57
C PHE A 52 2.03 8.99 3.19
N ILE A 53 2.47 7.74 3.09
CA ILE A 53 2.45 6.97 1.85
C ILE A 53 1.18 6.13 1.84
N ARG A 54 0.35 6.32 0.83
CA ARG A 54 -0.94 5.63 0.68
C ARG A 54 -1.03 4.87 -0.63
N ASP A 55 -1.90 3.87 -0.68
CA ASP A 55 -2.33 3.34 -1.97
C ASP A 55 -3.10 4.41 -2.77
N GLY A 56 -3.24 4.23 -4.08
CA GLY A 56 -3.89 5.22 -4.93
C GLY A 56 -5.41 5.08 -5.00
N THR A 57 -6.06 4.46 -4.02
CA THR A 57 -7.53 4.42 -3.93
C THR A 57 -8.12 5.81 -3.66
N SER A 58 -9.39 6.03 -3.99
CA SER A 58 -10.03 7.34 -3.85
C SER A 58 -10.18 7.77 -2.39
N TYR A 59 -10.64 6.88 -1.50
CA TYR A 59 -10.89 7.19 -0.08
C TYR A 59 -9.61 7.58 0.67
N CYS A 60 -8.48 6.95 0.34
CA CYS A 60 -7.18 7.28 0.93
C CYS A 60 -6.74 8.73 0.62
N LYS A 61 -7.28 9.39 -0.43
CA LYS A 61 -7.01 10.82 -0.68
C LYS A 61 -7.57 11.66 0.45
N ASN A 62 -8.81 11.39 0.81
CA ASN A 62 -9.52 12.10 1.86
C ASN A 62 -8.84 11.86 3.22
N VAL A 63 -8.31 10.66 3.47
CA VAL A 63 -7.47 10.39 4.66
C VAL A 63 -6.28 11.35 4.72
N GLY A 64 -5.54 11.49 3.61
CA GLY A 64 -4.39 12.39 3.55
C GLY A 64 -4.76 13.86 3.79
N GLU A 65 -5.89 14.31 3.24
CA GLU A 65 -6.41 15.66 3.48
C GLU A 65 -6.87 15.86 4.92
N ASP A 66 -7.55 14.88 5.51
CA ASP A 66 -8.01 14.93 6.89
C ASP A 66 -6.84 14.94 7.88
N LEU A 67 -5.81 14.12 7.65
CA LEU A 67 -4.60 14.12 8.46
C LEU A 67 -3.86 15.46 8.34
N LYS A 68 -3.84 16.08 7.16
CA LYS A 68 -3.15 17.36 6.96
C LYS A 68 -3.74 18.51 7.79
N LYS A 69 -5.03 18.41 8.18
CA LYS A 69 -5.66 19.38 9.10
C LYS A 69 -5.02 19.34 10.48
N SER A 70 -4.61 18.16 10.94
CA SER A 70 -3.96 17.95 12.25
C SER A 70 -2.43 17.89 12.18
N TYR A 71 -1.87 17.73 10.99
CA TYR A 71 -0.43 17.63 10.74
C TYR A 71 -0.08 18.54 9.55
N ALA A 72 0.02 19.85 9.80
CA ALA A 72 0.11 20.85 8.73
C ALA A 72 1.29 20.66 7.76
N GLN A 73 2.41 20.09 8.25
CA GLN A 73 3.61 19.83 7.45
C GLN A 73 3.59 18.45 6.73
N LEU A 74 2.50 17.69 6.86
CA LEU A 74 2.36 16.37 6.28
C LEU A 74 2.20 16.45 4.75
N LYS A 75 3.06 15.71 4.04
CA LYS A 75 2.90 15.41 2.62
C LYS A 75 2.29 14.01 2.47
N HIS A 76 1.12 13.91 1.86
CA HIS A 76 0.57 12.60 1.50
C HIS A 76 0.90 12.29 0.03
N ILE A 77 1.47 11.11 -0.23
CA ILE A 77 1.89 10.69 -1.57
C ILE A 77 1.36 9.30 -1.91
N ILE A 78 1.16 9.05 -3.19
CA ILE A 78 0.77 7.72 -3.69
C ILE A 78 2.02 6.83 -3.70
N CYS A 79 1.90 5.57 -3.28
CA CYS A 79 3.01 4.64 -3.33
C CYS A 79 3.51 4.41 -4.77
N VAL A 80 4.83 4.29 -4.93
CA VAL A 80 5.48 4.12 -6.23
C VAL A 80 4.94 2.89 -6.96
N ALA A 81 4.73 1.78 -6.24
CA ALA A 81 4.14 0.56 -6.79
C ALA A 81 2.78 0.81 -7.46
N HIS A 82 1.92 1.62 -6.83
CA HIS A 82 0.63 1.98 -7.43
C HIS A 82 0.79 2.91 -8.63
N GLY A 83 1.74 3.85 -8.58
CA GLY A 83 2.10 4.69 -9.73
C GLY A 83 2.53 3.85 -10.95
N LEU A 84 3.45 2.90 -10.74
CA LEU A 84 3.92 1.97 -11.76
C LEU A 84 2.79 1.08 -12.30
N HIS A 85 1.93 0.56 -11.43
CA HIS A 85 0.76 -0.22 -11.85
C HIS A 85 -0.17 0.60 -12.77
N LYS A 86 -0.36 1.90 -12.50
CA LYS A 86 -1.13 2.80 -13.36
C LYS A 86 -0.47 2.99 -14.72
N VAL A 87 0.85 3.22 -14.78
CA VAL A 87 1.60 3.35 -16.04
C VAL A 87 1.45 2.09 -16.89
N ALA A 88 1.71 0.92 -16.31
CA ALA A 88 1.53 -0.36 -17.01
C ALA A 88 0.07 -0.59 -17.44
N GLY A 89 -0.90 -0.04 -16.72
CA GLY A 89 -2.31 -0.07 -17.10
C GLY A 89 -2.63 0.83 -18.30
N LEU A 90 -1.95 1.96 -18.45
CA LEU A 90 -2.10 2.86 -19.60
C LEU A 90 -1.47 2.24 -20.86
N GLU A 91 -0.24 1.73 -20.77
CA GLU A 91 0.40 1.04 -21.90
C GLU A 91 -0.46 -0.14 -22.39
N ARG A 92 -1.05 -0.92 -21.48
CA ARG A 92 -1.97 -2.01 -21.83
C ARG A 92 -3.27 -1.56 -22.50
N LYS A 93 -3.66 -0.29 -22.38
CA LYS A 93 -4.80 0.27 -23.13
C LYS A 93 -4.40 0.69 -24.54
N GLU A 94 -3.18 1.19 -24.70
CA GLU A 94 -2.63 1.57 -26.01
C GLU A 94 -2.30 0.33 -26.87
N PHE A 95 -1.88 -0.77 -26.23
CA PHE A 95 -1.54 -2.04 -26.88
C PHE A 95 -2.44 -3.18 -26.39
N PRO A 96 -3.72 -3.23 -26.82
CA PRO A 96 -4.69 -4.21 -26.32
C PRO A 96 -4.28 -5.67 -26.55
N GLU A 97 -3.48 -5.96 -27.58
CA GLU A 97 -2.91 -7.28 -27.89
C GLU A 97 -2.03 -7.80 -26.74
N THR A 98 -1.43 -6.90 -25.96
CA THR A 98 -0.69 -7.25 -24.73
C THR A 98 -1.62 -7.94 -23.72
N ASN A 99 -2.88 -7.49 -23.60
CA ASN A 99 -3.84 -8.12 -22.70
C ASN A 99 -4.27 -9.50 -23.20
N GLU A 100 -4.41 -9.68 -24.51
CA GLU A 100 -4.71 -10.98 -25.12
C GLU A 100 -3.57 -11.97 -24.88
N PHE A 101 -2.32 -11.56 -25.15
CA PHE A 101 -1.14 -12.37 -24.87
C PHE A 101 -1.04 -12.77 -23.40
N ILE A 102 -1.22 -11.81 -22.48
CA ILE A 102 -1.25 -12.09 -21.04
C ILE A 102 -2.37 -13.08 -20.69
N SER A 103 -3.53 -12.97 -21.33
CA SER A 103 -4.68 -13.88 -21.14
C SER A 103 -4.33 -15.30 -21.59
N GLU A 104 -3.73 -15.47 -22.77
CA GLU A 104 -3.31 -16.78 -23.27
C GLU A 104 -2.23 -17.42 -22.39
N ILE A 105 -1.27 -16.64 -21.91
CA ILE A 105 -0.29 -17.11 -20.92
C ILE A 105 -1.01 -17.59 -19.65
N LYS A 106 -1.92 -16.78 -19.09
CA LYS A 106 -2.69 -17.16 -17.89
C LYS A 106 -3.47 -18.46 -18.12
N LYS A 107 -4.10 -18.63 -19.28
CA LYS A 107 -4.80 -19.88 -19.65
C LYS A 107 -3.83 -21.05 -19.72
N MET A 108 -2.67 -20.90 -20.34
CA MET A 108 -1.64 -21.94 -20.39
C MET A 108 -1.20 -22.37 -18.98
N PHE A 109 -0.94 -21.43 -18.07
CA PHE A 109 -0.61 -21.74 -16.68
C PHE A 109 -1.77 -22.40 -15.93
N LEU A 110 -3.00 -21.95 -16.13
CA LEU A 110 -4.19 -22.60 -15.57
C LEU A 110 -4.38 -24.01 -16.13
N ASN A 111 -4.04 -24.27 -17.38
CA ASN A 111 -4.25 -25.58 -18.00
C ASN A 111 -3.07 -26.55 -17.78
N ALA A 112 -1.96 -26.08 -17.20
CA ALA A 112 -0.81 -26.91 -16.84
C ALA A 112 -1.11 -27.78 -15.60
N GLY A 113 -1.82 -28.89 -15.81
CA GLY A 113 -2.26 -29.82 -14.75
C GLY A 113 -1.15 -30.34 -13.84
N PHE A 114 0.07 -30.54 -14.37
CA PHE A 114 1.22 -30.97 -13.59
C PHE A 114 1.66 -29.92 -12.54
N ARG A 115 1.63 -28.62 -12.89
CA ARG A 115 2.03 -27.52 -12.00
C ARG A 115 1.01 -27.31 -10.88
N LYS A 116 -0.28 -27.43 -11.23
CA LYS A 116 -1.38 -27.44 -10.25
C LYS A 116 -1.19 -28.56 -9.24
N TRP A 117 -0.92 -29.78 -9.71
CA TRP A 117 -0.74 -30.94 -8.83
C TRP A 117 0.43 -30.75 -7.85
N THR A 118 1.60 -30.29 -8.31
CA THR A 118 2.73 -29.99 -7.42
C THR A 118 2.42 -28.91 -6.38
N TYR A 119 1.74 -27.83 -6.76
CA TYR A 119 1.39 -26.75 -5.81
C TYR A 119 0.42 -27.24 -4.73
N THR A 120 -0.63 -27.97 -5.10
CA THR A 120 -1.60 -28.51 -4.14
C THR A 120 -0.98 -29.57 -3.23
N ALA A 121 -0.09 -30.43 -3.78
CA ALA A 121 0.61 -31.45 -3.00
C ALA A 121 1.52 -30.83 -1.91
N SER A 122 2.16 -29.69 -2.17
CA SER A 122 2.95 -28.97 -1.14
C SER A 122 2.11 -28.37 0.00
N TYR A 123 0.80 -28.16 -0.18
CA TYR A 123 -0.11 -27.66 0.86
C TYR A 123 -0.93 -28.77 1.57
N GLN A 124 -0.82 -30.03 1.13
CA GLN A 124 -1.43 -31.18 1.81
C GLN A 124 -0.47 -31.90 2.77
N ILE A 125 0.79 -31.46 2.86
CA ILE A 125 1.83 -32.04 3.72
C ILE A 125 2.16 -31.12 4.93
N SER A 126 1.52 -29.95 5.02
CA SER A 126 1.65 -28.99 6.14
C SER A 126 0.43 -28.99 7.05
#